data_AF-A0A1Y4F1K1-F1
#
_entry.id   AF-A0A1Y4F1K1-F1
#
_cell.length_a   1.000
_cell.length_b   1.000
_cell.length_c   1.000
_cell.angle_alpha   90.00
_cell.angle_beta   90.00
_cell.angle_gamma   90.00
#
_symmetry.space_group_name_H-M   'P 1'
#
loop_
_entity.id
_entity.type
_entity.pdbx_description
1 polymer ?
#
loop_
_entity_poly.entity_id
_entity_poly.type
_entity_poly.pdbx_seq_one_letter_code
_entity_poly.pdbx_strand_id
1 'polypeptide(L)'
;MANRGDVISVDRLWDVFDVEREKAWDGVDAPVGSPEWNIAAGKIYVINNICNAVHNMNAEPRSSADQAEKPVWKETSSVVHTDYADGSAETKTVKHAAWRCPVCGWFVGEQVDVFGRKHNQMKKNFCDRCGQRIDWESVEKEEP
;
A
#
# COMPACT_ATOMS: atom_id res chain seq x y z
N MET A 1 2.88 8.50 -23.82
CA MET A 1 2.20 7.18 -23.75
C MET A 1 2.15 6.79 -22.29
N ALA A 2 0.97 6.40 -21.79
CA ALA A 2 0.84 5.92 -20.42
C ALA A 2 1.39 4.49 -20.31
N ASN A 3 2.17 4.22 -19.27
CA ASN A 3 2.77 2.92 -18.98
C ASN A 3 2.03 2.20 -17.85
N ARG A 4 2.22 0.88 -17.76
CA ARG A 4 1.73 0.08 -16.65
C ARG A 4 2.42 0.54 -15.35
N GLY A 5 1.64 1.08 -14.41
CA GLY A 5 2.13 1.60 -13.13
C GLY A 5 2.13 3.13 -13.02
N ASP A 6 1.78 3.86 -14.09
CA ASP A 6 1.62 5.31 -14.01
C ASP A 6 0.50 5.70 -13.04
N VAL A 7 0.78 6.69 -12.19
CA VAL A 7 -0.19 7.21 -11.22
C VAL A 7 -1.03 8.30 -11.88
N ILE A 8 -2.35 8.15 -11.83
CA ILE A 8 -3.32 9.11 -12.37
C ILE A 8 -4.20 9.59 -11.22
N SER A 9 -4.46 10.89 -11.13
CA SER A 9 -5.40 11.41 -10.13
C SER A 9 -6.83 11.02 -10.47
N VAL A 10 -7.60 10.64 -9.45
CA VAL A 10 -9.00 10.20 -9.61
C VAL A 10 -9.84 11.27 -10.30
N ASP A 11 -9.68 12.54 -9.92
CA ASP A 11 -10.40 13.66 -10.54
C ASP A 11 -10.14 13.78 -12.05
N ARG A 12 -8.89 13.61 -12.48
CA ARG A 12 -8.54 13.63 -13.91
C ARG A 12 -9.13 12.46 -14.68
N LEU A 13 -9.34 11.33 -14.01
CA LEU A 13 -9.96 10.16 -14.64
C LEU A 13 -11.46 10.40 -14.85
N TRP A 14 -12.13 11.10 -13.92
CA TRP A 14 -13.53 11.50 -14.07
C TRP A 14 -13.71 12.45 -15.26
N ASP A 15 -12.84 13.44 -15.42
CA ASP A 15 -12.85 14.34 -16.58
C ASP A 15 -12.77 13.56 -17.91
N VAL A 16 -11.93 12.52 -17.96
CA VAL A 16 -11.80 11.65 -19.15
C VAL A 16 -13.09 10.87 -19.41
N PHE A 17 -13.70 10.30 -18.37
CA PHE A 17 -14.95 9.56 -18.53
C PHE A 17 -16.11 10.45 -19.02
N ASP A 18 -16.18 11.70 -18.57
CA ASP A 18 -17.21 12.64 -19.03
C ASP A 18 -17.04 12.99 -20.51
N VAL A 19 -15.81 13.26 -20.94
CA VAL A 19 -15.51 13.50 -22.36
C VAL A 19 -15.88 12.28 -23.22
N GLU A 20 -15.59 11.06 -22.76
CA GLU A 20 -15.94 9.84 -23.51
C GLU A 20 -17.46 9.58 -23.53
N ARG A 21 -18.20 10.00 -22.50
CA ARG A 21 -19.67 9.96 -22.50
C ARG A 21 -20.26 10.92 -23.52
N GLU A 22 -19.73 12.13 -23.62
CA GLU A 22 -20.15 13.10 -24.63
C GLU A 22 -19.91 12.56 -26.05
N LYS A 23 -18.70 12.03 -26.30
CA LYS A 23 -18.36 11.40 -27.59
C LYS A 23 -19.23 10.20 -27.95
N ALA A 24 -19.72 9.46 -26.95
CA ALA A 24 -20.61 8.32 -27.20
C ALA A 24 -21.95 8.74 -27.81
N TRP A 25 -22.41 9.96 -27.51
CA TRP A 25 -23.64 10.55 -28.04
C TRP A 25 -23.42 11.48 -29.24
N ASP A 26 -22.17 11.81 -29.57
CA ASP A 26 -21.85 12.69 -30.69
C ASP A 26 -22.40 12.13 -32.01
N GLY A 27 -23.21 12.95 -32.70
CA GLY A 27 -23.88 12.58 -33.95
C GLY A 27 -25.03 11.56 -33.82
N VAL A 28 -25.51 11.26 -32.61
CA VAL A 28 -26.61 10.30 -32.37
C VAL A 28 -27.94 11.03 -32.22
N ASP A 29 -28.58 11.35 -33.35
CA ASP A 29 -29.96 11.89 -33.41
C ASP A 29 -31.03 10.80 -33.62
N ALA A 30 -30.65 9.53 -33.44
CA ALA A 30 -31.52 8.40 -33.72
C ALA A 30 -32.52 8.14 -32.57
N PRO A 31 -33.75 7.71 -32.89
CA PRO A 31 -34.76 7.41 -31.87
C PRO A 31 -34.32 6.28 -30.94
N VAL A 32 -34.82 6.31 -29.69
CA VAL A 32 -34.52 5.30 -28.67
C VAL A 32 -34.84 3.89 -29.20
N GLY A 33 -33.90 2.97 -29.02
CA GLY A 33 -34.04 1.58 -29.46
C GLY A 33 -33.62 1.31 -30.92
N SER A 34 -33.26 2.35 -31.69
CA SER A 34 -32.57 2.17 -32.97
C SER A 34 -31.18 1.52 -32.79
N PRO A 35 -30.62 0.89 -33.85
CA PRO A 35 -29.27 0.33 -33.80
C PRO A 35 -28.21 1.35 -33.34
N GLU A 36 -28.25 2.57 -33.87
CA GLU A 36 -27.32 3.65 -33.56
C GLU A 36 -27.44 4.08 -32.09
N TRP A 37 -28.66 4.23 -31.60
CA TRP A 37 -28.92 4.53 -30.19
C TRP A 37 -28.43 3.41 -29.27
N ASN A 38 -28.68 2.14 -29.62
CA ASN A 38 -28.24 0.99 -28.82
C ASN A 38 -26.71 0.89 -28.75
N ILE A 39 -26.01 1.24 -29.84
CA ILE A 39 -24.55 1.31 -29.87
C ILE A 39 -24.04 2.39 -28.91
N ALA A 40 -24.62 3.60 -28.96
CA ALA A 40 -24.26 4.70 -28.07
C ALA A 40 -24.53 4.35 -26.59
N ALA A 41 -25.73 3.83 -26.30
CA ALA A 41 -26.11 3.38 -24.96
C ALA A 41 -25.19 2.25 -24.44
N GLY A 42 -24.77 1.32 -25.31
CA GLY A 42 -23.81 0.28 -24.98
C GLY A 42 -22.44 0.84 -24.58
N LYS A 43 -21.94 1.86 -25.30
CA LYS A 43 -20.69 2.56 -24.93
C LYS A 43 -20.81 3.23 -23.56
N ILE A 44 -21.91 3.92 -23.30
CA ILE A 44 -22.18 4.55 -21.99
C ILE A 44 -22.21 3.50 -20.87
N TYR A 45 -22.84 2.36 -21.13
CA TYR A 45 -22.89 1.26 -20.16
C TYR A 45 -21.49 0.75 -19.81
N VAL A 46 -20.61 0.57 -20.81
CA VAL A 46 -19.21 0.16 -20.58
C VAL A 46 -18.46 1.23 -19.78
N ILE A 47 -18.59 2.51 -20.12
CA ILE A 47 -17.95 3.61 -19.38
C ILE A 47 -18.40 3.59 -17.92
N ASN A 48 -19.70 3.48 -17.66
CA ASN A 48 -20.23 3.45 -16.30
C ASN A 48 -19.76 2.23 -15.50
N ASN A 49 -19.64 1.07 -16.14
CA ASN A 49 -19.08 -0.11 -15.49
C ASN A 49 -17.62 0.10 -15.09
N ILE A 50 -16.81 0.71 -15.96
CA ILE A 50 -15.41 1.04 -15.65
C ILE A 50 -15.34 2.05 -14.51
N CYS A 51 -16.15 3.11 -14.56
CA CYS A 51 -16.28 4.09 -13.48
C CYS A 51 -16.58 3.44 -12.13
N ASN A 52 -17.54 2.53 -12.09
CA ASN A 52 -17.91 1.80 -10.87
C ASN A 52 -16.78 0.88 -10.40
N ALA A 53 -16.10 0.18 -11.31
CA ALA A 53 -14.95 -0.64 -10.96
C ALA A 53 -13.83 0.21 -10.35
N VAL A 54 -13.51 1.36 -10.93
CA VAL A 54 -12.49 2.29 -10.40
C VAL A 54 -12.91 2.87 -9.06
N HIS A 55 -14.17 3.27 -8.90
CA HIS A 55 -14.70 3.71 -7.62
C HIS A 55 -14.52 2.62 -6.57
N ASN A 56 -14.90 1.38 -6.88
CA ASN A 56 -14.75 0.25 -5.96
C ASN A 56 -13.28 -0.09 -5.66
N MET A 57 -12.36 0.05 -6.60
CA MET A 57 -10.92 -0.13 -6.33
C MET A 57 -10.35 0.98 -5.41
N ASN A 58 -10.93 2.18 -5.45
CA ASN A 58 -10.55 3.29 -4.57
C ASN A 58 -11.31 3.27 -3.21
N ALA A 59 -12.52 2.73 -3.20
CA ALA A 59 -13.42 2.67 -2.05
C ALA A 59 -13.39 1.32 -1.33
N GLU A 60 -12.81 0.28 -1.95
CA GLU A 60 -12.24 -0.82 -1.19
C GLU A 60 -11.35 -0.15 -0.16
N PRO A 61 -11.59 -0.38 1.15
CA PRO A 61 -10.61 0.05 2.12
C PRO A 61 -9.28 -0.47 1.57
N ARG A 62 -8.22 0.32 1.66
CA ARG A 62 -6.90 -0.29 1.68
C ARG A 62 -6.97 -1.18 2.92
N SER A 63 -7.46 -2.40 2.76
CA SER A 63 -8.01 -3.22 3.84
C SER A 63 -6.94 -3.53 4.87
N SER A 64 -5.68 -3.44 4.41
CA SER A 64 -4.47 -3.34 5.20
C SER A 64 -4.25 -1.96 5.84
N ALA A 65 -4.21 -0.84 5.12
CA ALA A 65 -3.80 0.46 5.70
C ALA A 65 -4.77 1.09 6.72
N ASP A 66 -6.09 0.87 6.62
CA ASP A 66 -7.06 1.45 7.56
C ASP A 66 -7.20 0.64 8.87
N GLN A 67 -6.93 -0.66 8.83
CA GLN A 67 -6.90 -1.51 10.01
C GLN A 67 -5.49 -1.50 10.60
N ALA A 68 -5.33 -0.94 11.79
CA ALA A 68 -4.04 -0.97 12.46
C ALA A 68 -3.69 -2.43 12.82
N GLU A 69 -2.59 -2.94 12.26
CA GLU A 69 -2.15 -4.32 12.49
C GLU A 69 -0.99 -4.37 13.48
N LYS A 70 -0.93 -5.44 14.26
CA LYS A 70 0.15 -5.63 15.25
C LYS A 70 1.48 -5.87 14.55
N PRO A 71 2.57 -5.21 14.96
CA PRO A 71 3.89 -5.48 14.43
C PRO A 71 4.38 -6.86 14.87
N VAL A 72 5.20 -7.51 14.04
CA VAL A 72 5.71 -8.87 14.30
C VAL A 72 7.16 -8.80 14.79
N TRP A 73 7.44 -9.43 15.93
CA TRP A 73 8.80 -9.58 16.43
C TRP A 73 9.54 -10.64 15.62
N LYS A 74 10.71 -10.31 15.07
CA LYS A 74 11.51 -11.28 14.30
C LYS A 74 13.00 -11.13 14.55
N GLU A 75 13.58 -12.21 15.04
CA GLU A 75 15.02 -12.38 15.19
C GLU A 75 15.62 -12.83 13.85
N THR A 76 16.68 -12.16 13.42
CA THR A 76 17.48 -12.52 12.25
C THR A 76 18.95 -12.45 12.58
N SER A 77 19.71 -13.44 12.12
CA SER A 77 21.17 -13.41 12.15
C SER A 77 21.71 -12.86 10.83
N SER A 78 22.59 -11.87 10.90
CA SER A 78 23.40 -11.43 9.78
C SER A 78 24.86 -11.81 10.02
N VAL A 79 25.62 -12.06 8.96
CA VAL A 79 27.07 -12.26 9.06
C VAL A 79 27.72 -10.93 8.67
N VAL A 80 28.41 -10.32 9.63
CA VAL A 80 29.13 -9.06 9.44
C VAL A 80 30.61 -9.38 9.31
N HIS A 81 31.21 -8.94 8.21
CA HIS A 81 32.65 -8.89 8.03
C HIS A 81 33.11 -7.47 8.35
N THR A 82 34.04 -7.35 9.30
CA THR A 82 34.68 -6.08 9.63
C THR A 82 36.16 -6.21 9.28
N ASP A 83 36.60 -5.46 8.27
CA ASP A 83 38.00 -5.32 7.94
C ASP A 83 38.56 -4.10 8.67
N TYR A 84 39.56 -4.32 9.52
CA TYR A 84 40.20 -3.28 10.29
C TYR A 84 41.41 -2.71 9.52
N ALA A 85 41.71 -1.44 9.77
CA ALA A 85 42.79 -0.72 9.09
C ALA A 85 44.20 -1.31 9.37
N ASP A 86 44.34 -2.15 10.39
CA ASP A 86 45.56 -2.87 10.72
C ASP A 86 45.77 -4.17 9.92
N GLY A 87 44.83 -4.51 9.02
CA GLY A 87 44.88 -5.71 8.19
C GLY A 87 44.28 -6.95 8.86
N SER A 88 43.72 -6.82 10.06
CA SER A 88 42.93 -7.87 10.68
C SER A 88 41.49 -7.86 10.14
N ALA A 89 40.90 -9.04 9.98
CA ALA A 89 39.51 -9.19 9.56
C ALA A 89 38.77 -10.03 10.58
N GLU A 90 37.56 -9.62 10.93
CA GLU A 90 36.72 -10.34 11.87
C GLU A 90 35.37 -10.66 11.24
N THR A 91 34.98 -11.93 11.31
CA THR A 91 33.65 -12.38 10.93
C THR A 91 32.83 -12.63 12.18
N LYS A 92 31.81 -11.80 12.41
CA LYS A 92 30.87 -12.00 13.52
C LYS A 92 29.48 -12.30 12.97
N THR A 93 28.85 -13.33 13.51
CA THR A 93 27.40 -13.53 13.31
C THR A 93 26.67 -12.68 14.34
N VAL A 94 26.04 -11.59 13.88
CA VAL A 94 25.31 -10.67 14.72
C VAL A 94 23.83 -11.03 14.68
N LYS A 95 23.23 -11.24 15.86
CA LYS A 95 21.79 -11.43 16.00
C LYS A 95 21.12 -10.06 16.12
N HIS A 96 20.19 -9.77 15.23
CA HIS A 96 19.35 -8.58 15.25
C HIS A 96 17.93 -9.00 15.56
N ALA A 97 17.29 -8.33 16.51
CA ALA A 97 15.90 -8.55 16.85
C ALA A 97 15.17 -7.21 16.72
N ALA A 98 14.13 -7.20 15.88
CA ALA A 98 13.41 -5.97 15.58
C ALA A 98 11.93 -6.25 15.29
N TRP A 99 11.12 -5.23 15.52
CA TRP A 99 9.72 -5.20 15.11
C TRP A 99 9.63 -4.94 13.62
N ARG A 100 8.83 -5.76 12.94
CA ARG A 100 8.59 -5.65 11.49
C ARG A 100 7.14 -5.42 11.15
N CYS A 101 6.93 -4.72 10.05
CA CYS A 101 5.63 -4.55 9.44
C CYS A 101 5.05 -5.92 9.09
N PRO A 102 3.79 -6.21 9.48
CA PRO A 102 3.15 -7.50 9.22
C PRO A 102 2.96 -7.79 7.73
N VAL A 103 2.74 -6.75 6.92
CA VAL A 103 2.46 -6.88 5.48
C VAL A 103 3.72 -7.07 4.64
N CYS A 104 4.74 -6.21 4.84
CA CYS A 104 5.91 -6.16 3.95
C CYS A 104 7.25 -6.54 4.61
N GLY A 105 7.24 -6.85 5.91
CA GLY A 105 8.43 -7.23 6.67
C GLY A 105 9.46 -6.13 6.86
N TRP A 106 9.12 -4.87 6.59
CA TRP A 106 10.01 -3.72 6.78
C TRP A 106 10.19 -3.39 8.27
N PHE A 107 11.32 -2.78 8.62
CA PHE A 107 11.59 -2.34 9.99
C PHE A 107 10.61 -1.27 10.46
N VAL A 108 9.95 -1.50 11.61
CA VAL A 108 8.99 -0.55 12.22
C VAL A 108 9.34 -0.17 13.67
N GLY A 109 10.29 -0.85 14.31
CA GLY A 109 10.78 -0.50 15.64
C GLY A 109 11.81 -1.50 16.17
N GLU A 110 12.42 -1.17 17.31
CA GLU A 110 13.44 -1.99 17.97
C GLU A 110 13.06 -2.20 19.45
N GLN A 111 13.50 -3.30 20.05
CA GLN A 111 13.40 -3.50 21.51
C GLN A 111 14.79 -3.43 22.11
N VAL A 112 14.96 -2.56 23.10
CA VAL A 112 16.21 -2.38 23.83
C VAL A 112 16.00 -2.83 25.27
N ASP A 113 16.95 -3.56 25.84
CA ASP A 113 16.97 -3.87 27.27
C ASP A 113 17.64 -2.71 28.02
N VAL A 114 16.87 -2.02 28.85
CA VAL A 114 17.36 -0.89 29.64
C VAL A 114 17.10 -1.20 31.12
N PHE A 115 18.16 -1.40 31.88
CA PHE A 115 18.12 -1.74 33.31
C PHE A 115 17.27 -3.00 33.64
N GLY A 116 17.32 -4.03 32.79
CA GLY A 116 16.60 -5.29 33.00
C GLY A 116 15.11 -5.21 32.66
N ARG A 117 14.67 -4.12 32.01
CA ARG A 117 13.33 -3.94 31.47
C ARG A 117 13.43 -3.81 29.96
N LYS A 118 12.63 -4.60 29.25
CA LYS A 118 12.50 -4.50 27.81
C LYS A 118 11.72 -3.24 27.46
N HIS A 119 12.27 -2.39 26.60
CA HIS A 119 11.64 -1.16 26.15
C HIS A 119 11.63 -1.07 24.63
N ASN A 120 10.44 -0.87 24.06
CA ASN A 120 10.27 -0.70 22.62
C ASN A 120 10.58 0.76 22.22
N GLN A 121 11.58 0.96 21.35
CA GLN A 121 12.02 2.26 20.84
C GLN A 121 11.80 2.38 19.32
N MET A 122 11.88 3.61 18.81
CA MET A 122 11.69 3.93 17.39
C MET A 122 10.36 3.43 16.80
N LYS A 123 9.29 3.44 17.61
CA LYS A 123 7.95 3.02 17.20
C LYS A 123 7.44 3.90 16.07
N LYS A 124 7.26 3.31 14.88
CA LYS A 124 6.62 3.99 13.76
C LYS A 124 5.13 3.68 13.76
N ASN A 125 4.30 4.72 13.68
CA ASN A 125 2.84 4.57 13.56
C ASN A 125 2.42 4.02 12.19
N PHE A 126 3.29 4.17 11.18
CA PHE A 126 3.07 3.72 9.82
C PHE A 126 4.34 3.06 9.26
N CYS A 127 4.16 2.09 8.38
CA CYS A 127 5.27 1.50 7.63
C CYS A 127 5.69 2.41 6.47
N ASP A 128 6.94 2.85 6.46
CA ASP A 128 7.49 3.72 5.39
C ASP A 128 7.42 3.09 3.98
N ARG A 129 7.32 1.76 3.88
CA ARG A 129 7.35 1.04 2.61
C ARG A 129 5.96 0.81 2.02
N CYS A 130 5.00 0.39 2.84
CA CYS A 130 3.67 0.00 2.37
C CYS A 130 2.54 0.87 2.92
N GLY A 131 2.84 1.83 3.80
CA GLY A 131 1.84 2.70 4.43
C GLY A 131 0.96 2.02 5.47
N GLN A 132 1.23 0.75 5.81
CA GLN A 132 0.49 -0.01 6.82
C GLN A 132 0.49 0.73 8.16
N ARG A 133 -0.68 0.97 8.74
CA ARG A 133 -0.81 1.50 10.10
C ARG A 133 -0.45 0.41 11.10
N ILE A 134 0.40 0.75 12.07
CA ILE A 134 0.92 -0.18 13.07
C ILE A 134 0.22 0.08 14.40
N ASP A 135 -0.37 -0.97 14.97
CA ASP A 135 -0.95 -0.94 16.31
C ASP A 135 0.09 -1.36 17.36
N TRP A 136 0.56 -0.40 18.15
CA TRP A 136 1.46 -0.64 19.28
C TRP A 136 0.73 -0.88 20.60
N GLU A 137 -0.54 -0.45 20.72
CA GLU A 137 -1.28 -0.56 21.99
C GLU A 137 -1.52 -2.02 22.38
N SER A 138 -1.70 -2.88 21.39
CA SER A 138 -1.91 -4.30 21.61
C SER A 138 -0.62 -5.07 21.94
N VAL A 139 0.55 -4.49 21.67
CA VAL A 139 1.86 -5.04 22.08
C VAL A 139 2.15 -4.68 23.54
N GLU A 140 1.80 -3.47 23.96
CA GLU A 140 2.00 -3.01 25.34
C GLU A 140 1.07 -3.69 26.35
N LYS A 141 -0.12 -4.13 25.91
CA LYS A 141 -1.07 -4.87 26.76
C LYS A 141 -0.71 -6.35 26.96
N GLU A 142 0.23 -6.88 26.18
CA GLU A 142 0.70 -8.27 26.27
C GLU A 142 1.98 -8.42 27.13
N GLU A 143 2.57 -7.32 27.62
CA GLU A 143 3.65 -7.37 28.63
C GLU A 143 3.03 -7.51 30.05
N PRO A 144 3.30 -8.61 30.79
CA PRO A 144 2.84 -8.80 32.17
C PRO A 144 3.64 -7.98 33.21
#